data_AF-A0A817AF26-F1
#
_entry.id   AF-A0A817AF26-F1
#
_cell.length_a   1.000
_cell.length_b   1.000
_cell.length_c   1.000
_cell.angle_alpha   90.00
_cell.angle_beta   90.00
_cell.angle_gamma   90.00
#
_symmetry.space_group_name_H-M   'P 1'
#
loop_
_entity.id
_entity.type
_entity.pdbx_description
1 polymer ?
#
loop_
_entity_poly.entity_id
_entity_poly.type
_entity_poly.pdbx_seq_one_letter_code
_entity_poly.pdbx_strand_id
1 'polypeptide(L)'
;MQRKGPKWGMYYVGPIQMAVCYGVVIANTLLGGQCLKAIYLIMEPNGEMKLFEFVILFGGLLLVLAQIPSFHSLRHINFFSLVLCLLYSALAAAASIIIGNKSNGPEKDYAIVGDKETKVFGIFNAMAIIATTYGNGIIPEIQATLAAPVKGKMFKGLCMCYAVVIVTFFTVAISGYWAFGNKANGLLFTNFLNPETNHYLVPTWFIFLINLFTVLQLSAVAVVYLQPINDILESALSDPTKKEFSIRNVIPRLAARSLFVVVATIFAAMLPFFGDVNSLLGAFGFMPLDFVLPVVFFNFTFKPSKKSFIFWINTIIAVLFSCLGVIAMVAAVRQIVLDAKTYKLFADV
;
A
#
# COMPACT_ATOMS: atom_id res chain seq x y z
N MET A 1 16.96 30.89 -5.83
CA MET A 1 17.92 29.79 -5.61
C MET A 1 17.41 28.91 -4.48
N GLN A 2 16.77 27.78 -4.79
CA GLN A 2 16.47 26.77 -3.76
C GLN A 2 17.81 26.19 -3.30
N ARG A 3 18.14 26.35 -2.01
CA ARG A 3 19.28 25.64 -1.39
C ARG A 3 19.03 24.14 -1.58
N LYS A 4 19.72 23.52 -2.52
CA LYS A 4 19.81 22.05 -2.59
C LYS A 4 20.37 21.61 -1.23
N GLY A 5 19.63 20.75 -0.54
CA GLY A 5 20.08 20.14 0.71
C GLY A 5 21.40 19.38 0.51
N PRO A 6 22.01 18.89 1.60
CA PRO A 6 23.23 18.09 1.51
C PRO A 6 23.05 16.94 0.51
N LYS A 7 24.01 16.76 -0.41
CA LYS A 7 23.94 15.73 -1.47
C LYS A 7 23.65 14.33 -0.91
N TRP A 8 24.13 14.01 0.30
CA TRP A 8 23.89 12.74 0.98
C TRP A 8 22.40 12.43 1.24
N GLY A 9 21.57 13.45 1.51
CA GLY A 9 20.13 13.24 1.74
C GLY A 9 19.42 12.62 0.53
N MET A 10 19.87 12.98 -0.68
CA MET A 10 19.36 12.39 -1.93
C MET A 10 19.73 10.90 -2.05
N TYR A 11 20.92 10.50 -1.59
CA TYR A 11 21.39 9.11 -1.66
C TYR A 11 20.84 8.22 -0.53
N TYR A 12 20.33 8.80 0.55
CA TYR A 12 19.72 8.04 1.64
C TYR A 12 18.19 8.01 1.55
N VAL A 13 17.52 9.17 1.42
CA VAL A 13 16.05 9.25 1.40
C VAL A 13 15.49 8.76 0.07
N GLY A 14 16.12 9.16 -1.03
CA GLY A 14 15.67 8.82 -2.38
C GLY A 14 15.42 7.32 -2.55
N PRO A 15 16.44 6.45 -2.34
CA PRO A 15 16.26 5.01 -2.52
C PRO A 15 15.15 4.39 -1.66
N ILE A 16 15.00 4.82 -0.41
CA ILE A 16 13.95 4.28 0.49
C ILE A 16 12.57 4.74 0.01
N GLN A 17 12.42 6.02 -0.35
CA GLN A 17 11.17 6.55 -0.90
C GLN A 17 10.80 5.86 -2.22
N MET A 18 11.79 5.61 -3.09
CA MET A 18 11.59 4.88 -4.35
C MET A 18 11.16 3.44 -4.12
N ALA A 19 11.81 2.74 -3.18
CA ALA A 19 11.47 1.38 -2.82
C ALA A 19 10.04 1.29 -2.27
N VAL A 20 9.61 2.26 -1.46
CA VAL A 20 8.24 2.34 -0.96
C VAL A 20 7.25 2.59 -2.09
N CYS A 21 7.47 3.61 -2.93
CA CYS A 21 6.55 3.91 -4.02
C CYS A 21 6.43 2.72 -4.96
N TYR A 22 7.54 2.04 -5.25
CA TYR A 22 7.55 0.87 -6.11
C TYR A 22 6.87 -0.34 -5.46
N GLY A 23 7.13 -0.61 -4.18
CA GLY A 23 6.48 -1.70 -3.48
C GLY A 23 4.97 -1.47 -3.29
N VAL A 24 4.50 -0.23 -3.16
CA VAL A 24 3.06 0.09 -3.20
C VAL A 24 2.46 -0.26 -4.56
N VAL A 25 3.17 -0.01 -5.66
CA VAL A 25 2.72 -0.44 -7.01
C VAL A 25 2.64 -1.97 -7.08
N ILE A 26 3.61 -2.70 -6.53
CA ILE A 26 3.57 -4.18 -6.46
C ILE A 26 2.34 -4.64 -5.65
N ALA A 27 2.13 -4.09 -4.45
CA ALA A 27 1.02 -4.45 -3.58
C ALA A 27 -0.34 -4.15 -4.23
N ASN A 28 -0.48 -3.00 -4.90
CA ASN A 28 -1.68 -2.64 -5.64
C ASN A 28 -1.91 -3.57 -6.83
N THR A 29 -0.85 -3.99 -7.52
CA THR A 29 -0.97 -4.90 -8.66
C THR A 29 -1.45 -6.27 -8.21
N LEU A 30 -0.92 -6.77 -7.09
CA LEU A 30 -1.37 -8.01 -6.47
C LEU A 30 -2.84 -7.92 -6.04
N LEU A 31 -3.20 -6.90 -5.26
CA LEU A 31 -4.57 -6.74 -4.75
C LEU A 31 -5.57 -6.52 -5.89
N GLY A 32 -5.19 -5.77 -6.92
CA GLY A 32 -5.99 -5.60 -8.14
C GLY A 32 -6.26 -6.94 -8.83
N GLY A 33 -5.25 -7.80 -8.95
CA GLY A 33 -5.41 -9.16 -9.46
C GLY A 33 -6.32 -10.03 -8.60
N GLN A 34 -6.17 -9.97 -7.26
CA GLN A 34 -7.05 -10.70 -6.32
C GLN A 34 -8.51 -10.27 -6.45
N CYS A 35 -8.76 -8.96 -6.57
CA CYS A 35 -10.12 -8.44 -6.75
C CYS A 35 -10.70 -8.78 -8.13
N LEU A 36 -9.91 -8.74 -9.21
CA LEU A 36 -10.35 -9.17 -10.54
C LEU A 36 -10.70 -10.66 -10.55
N LYS A 37 -9.89 -11.50 -9.91
CA LYS A 37 -10.19 -12.92 -9.76
C LYS A 37 -11.50 -13.15 -9.00
N ALA A 38 -11.71 -12.40 -7.91
CA ALA A 38 -12.96 -12.49 -7.16
C ALA A 38 -14.18 -12.11 -8.01
N ILE A 39 -14.06 -11.08 -8.87
CA ILE A 39 -15.13 -10.72 -9.82
C ILE A 39 -15.36 -11.86 -10.83
N TYR A 40 -14.29 -12.44 -11.36
CA TYR A 40 -14.38 -13.56 -12.30
C TYR A 40 -15.10 -14.76 -11.70
N LEU A 41 -14.76 -15.17 -10.47
CA LEU A 41 -15.40 -16.31 -9.80
C LEU A 41 -16.87 -16.05 -9.41
N ILE A 42 -17.31 -14.79 -9.32
CA ILE A 42 -18.74 -14.48 -9.18
C ILE A 42 -19.50 -14.74 -10.49
N MET A 43 -18.86 -14.46 -11.63
CA MET A 43 -19.46 -14.59 -12.95
C MET A 43 -19.36 -16.03 -13.50
N GLU A 44 -18.23 -16.69 -13.23
CA GLU A 44 -17.92 -18.06 -13.65
C GLU A 44 -17.42 -18.86 -12.43
N PRO A 45 -18.32 -19.42 -11.61
CA PRO A 45 -17.95 -20.10 -10.36
C PRO A 45 -17.03 -21.31 -10.52
N ASN A 46 -17.03 -21.94 -11.70
CA ASN A 46 -16.19 -23.10 -12.03
C ASN A 46 -14.96 -22.71 -12.87
N GLY A 47 -14.59 -21.43 -12.89
CA GLY A 47 -13.47 -20.94 -13.67
C GLY A 47 -12.12 -21.47 -13.18
N GLU A 48 -11.29 -21.93 -14.11
CA GLU A 48 -9.98 -22.55 -13.80
C GLU A 48 -8.80 -21.55 -13.86
N MET A 49 -9.07 -20.29 -14.20
CA MET A 49 -8.04 -19.25 -14.32
C MET A 49 -7.36 -18.95 -12.98
N LYS A 50 -6.04 -18.87 -13.01
CA LYS A 50 -5.20 -18.73 -11.81
C LYS A 50 -4.97 -17.27 -11.45
N LEU A 51 -4.70 -17.00 -10.17
CA LEU A 51 -4.46 -15.65 -9.67
C LEU A 51 -3.43 -14.85 -10.48
N PHE A 52 -2.31 -15.47 -10.87
CA PHE A 52 -1.25 -14.76 -11.61
C PHE A 52 -1.74 -14.21 -12.96
N GLU A 53 -2.73 -14.84 -13.60
CA GLU A 53 -3.31 -14.37 -14.87
C GLU A 53 -4.07 -13.06 -14.64
N PHE A 54 -4.83 -12.96 -13.54
CA PHE A 54 -5.51 -11.73 -13.14
C PHE A 54 -4.54 -10.63 -12.70
N VAL A 55 -3.43 -10.99 -12.06
CA VAL A 55 -2.34 -10.04 -11.75
C VAL A 55 -1.73 -9.48 -13.04
N ILE A 56 -1.51 -10.33 -14.05
CA ILE A 56 -1.03 -9.90 -15.38
C ILE A 56 -2.07 -9.00 -16.07
N LEU A 57 -3.36 -9.34 -16.02
CA LEU A 57 -4.42 -8.50 -16.59
C LEU A 57 -4.46 -7.11 -15.95
N PHE A 58 -4.39 -7.04 -14.61
CA PHE A 58 -4.33 -5.75 -13.91
C PHE A 58 -3.02 -5.00 -14.22
N GLY A 59 -1.88 -5.70 -14.30
CA GLY A 59 -0.60 -5.14 -14.74
C GLY A 59 -0.68 -4.55 -16.16
N GLY A 60 -1.42 -5.20 -17.06
CA GLY A 60 -1.73 -4.68 -18.40
C GLY A 60 -2.50 -3.37 -18.38
N LEU A 61 -3.51 -3.26 -17.51
CA LEU A 61 -4.21 -1.99 -17.27
C LEU A 61 -3.23 -0.92 -16.74
N LEU A 62 -2.38 -1.27 -15.77
CA LEU A 62 -1.38 -0.35 -15.23
C LEU A 62 -0.36 0.08 -16.28
N LEU A 63 0.01 -0.76 -17.25
CA LEU A 63 0.92 -0.38 -18.34
C LEU A 63 0.36 0.77 -19.17
N VAL A 64 -0.94 0.72 -19.47
CA VAL A 64 -1.65 1.79 -20.19
C VAL A 64 -1.70 3.05 -19.33
N LEU A 65 -2.12 2.92 -18.08
CA LEU A 65 -2.29 4.05 -17.18
C LEU A 65 -0.96 4.70 -16.76
N ALA A 66 0.13 3.93 -16.71
CA ALA A 66 1.47 4.43 -16.42
C ALA A 66 1.97 5.46 -17.44
N GLN A 67 1.37 5.52 -18.64
CA GLN A 67 1.74 6.49 -19.66
C GLN A 67 1.12 7.88 -19.44
N ILE A 68 0.27 8.05 -18.42
CA ILE A 68 -0.33 9.35 -18.09
C ILE A 68 0.77 10.30 -17.57
N PRO A 69 0.90 11.52 -18.15
CA PRO A 69 2.11 12.32 -17.99
C PRO A 69 2.19 13.17 -16.71
N SER A 70 1.10 13.49 -16.00
CA SER A 70 1.22 14.38 -14.82
C SER A 70 0.14 14.24 -13.75
N PHE A 71 0.51 14.61 -12.51
CA PHE A 71 -0.37 14.75 -11.35
C PHE A 71 -1.54 15.72 -11.52
N HIS A 72 -1.37 16.82 -12.27
CA HIS A 72 -2.45 17.80 -12.47
C HIS A 72 -3.65 17.17 -13.18
N SER A 73 -3.38 16.27 -14.13
CA SER A 73 -4.40 15.46 -14.80
C SER A 73 -5.10 14.47 -13.86
N LEU A 74 -4.51 14.15 -12.71
CA LEU A 74 -5.03 13.17 -11.76
C LEU A 74 -5.95 13.77 -10.69
N ARG A 75 -6.10 15.10 -10.59
CA ARG A 75 -6.91 15.69 -9.50
C ARG A 75 -8.33 15.13 -9.43
N HIS A 76 -9.00 15.00 -10.57
CA HIS A 76 -10.36 14.45 -10.64
C HIS A 76 -10.35 12.94 -10.39
N ILE A 77 -9.36 12.23 -10.93
CA ILE A 77 -9.16 10.79 -10.71
C ILE A 77 -8.97 10.51 -9.21
N ASN A 78 -8.21 11.33 -8.49
CA ASN A 78 -7.96 11.20 -7.06
C ASN A 78 -9.22 11.50 -6.23
N PHE A 79 -10.05 12.46 -6.65
CA PHE A 79 -11.34 12.70 -6.00
C PHE A 79 -12.28 11.50 -6.14
N PHE A 80 -12.41 10.94 -7.35
CA PHE A 80 -13.21 9.73 -7.57
C PHE A 80 -12.62 8.53 -6.83
N SER A 81 -11.30 8.39 -6.79
CA SER A 81 -10.59 7.36 -6.01
C SER A 81 -10.92 7.45 -4.52
N LEU A 82 -10.99 8.64 -3.94
CA LEU A 82 -11.42 8.83 -2.55
C LEU A 82 -12.86 8.35 -2.33
N VAL A 83 -13.79 8.72 -3.20
CA VAL A 83 -15.19 8.27 -3.10
C VAL A 83 -15.29 6.75 -3.19
N LEU A 84 -14.62 6.13 -4.15
CA LEU A 84 -14.58 4.68 -4.31
C LEU A 84 -13.99 3.99 -3.06
N CYS A 85 -12.95 4.58 -2.47
CA CYS A 85 -12.34 4.08 -1.22
C CYS A 85 -13.32 4.05 -0.06
N LEU A 86 -14.05 5.14 0.14
CA LEU A 86 -15.07 5.24 1.18
C LEU A 86 -16.23 4.26 0.93
N LEU A 87 -16.65 4.11 -0.33
CA LEU A 87 -17.73 3.19 -0.71
C LEU A 87 -17.35 1.73 -0.45
N TYR A 88 -16.21 1.24 -0.98
CA TYR A 88 -15.84 -0.16 -0.73
C TYR A 88 -15.56 -0.43 0.75
N SER A 89 -15.05 0.56 1.49
CA SER A 89 -14.81 0.42 2.94
C SER A 89 -16.11 0.32 3.73
N ALA A 90 -17.09 1.18 3.42
CA ALA A 90 -18.42 1.13 4.03
C ALA A 90 -19.13 -0.18 3.71
N LEU A 91 -19.04 -0.65 2.46
CA LEU A 91 -19.57 -1.95 2.07
C LEU A 91 -18.87 -3.09 2.83
N ALA A 92 -17.53 -3.13 2.87
CA ALA A 92 -16.79 -4.17 3.59
C ALA A 92 -17.13 -4.22 5.09
N ALA A 93 -17.29 -3.06 5.73
CA ALA A 93 -17.73 -2.97 7.12
C ALA A 93 -19.17 -3.49 7.29
N ALA A 94 -20.09 -3.08 6.40
CA ALA A 94 -21.47 -3.55 6.42
C ALA A 94 -21.56 -5.07 6.18
N ALA A 95 -20.80 -5.63 5.24
CA ALA A 95 -20.71 -7.08 5.06
C ALA A 95 -20.24 -7.78 6.33
N SER A 96 -19.17 -7.27 6.96
CA SER A 96 -18.65 -7.83 8.21
C SER A 96 -19.70 -7.80 9.33
N ILE A 97 -20.42 -6.69 9.49
CA ILE A 97 -21.50 -6.55 10.47
C ILE A 97 -22.65 -7.52 10.18
N ILE A 98 -23.06 -7.66 8.91
CA ILE A 98 -24.14 -8.58 8.51
C ILE A 98 -23.73 -10.02 8.82
N ILE A 99 -22.51 -10.41 8.44
CA ILE A 99 -21.98 -11.77 8.67
C ILE A 99 -21.88 -12.06 10.16
N GLY A 100 -21.31 -11.14 10.93
CA GLY A 100 -21.14 -11.30 12.38
C GLY A 100 -22.47 -11.36 13.15
N ASN A 101 -23.58 -10.86 12.59
CA ASN A 101 -24.91 -10.95 13.22
C ASN A 101 -25.72 -12.18 12.80
N LYS A 102 -25.28 -12.98 11.82
CA LYS A 102 -25.98 -14.21 11.44
C LYS A 102 -25.80 -15.29 12.49
N SER A 103 -26.87 -16.03 12.77
CA SER A 103 -26.85 -17.16 13.72
C SER A 103 -25.96 -18.33 13.26
N ASN A 104 -25.74 -18.46 11.95
CA ASN A 104 -24.81 -19.39 11.32
C ASN A 104 -23.54 -18.69 10.79
N GLY A 105 -23.19 -17.53 11.36
CA GLY A 105 -21.94 -16.85 11.05
C GLY A 105 -20.71 -17.65 11.51
N PRO A 106 -19.51 -17.24 11.08
CA PRO A 106 -18.27 -17.84 11.56
C PRO A 106 -18.17 -17.78 13.09
N GLU A 107 -17.58 -18.81 13.67
CA GLU A 107 -17.33 -18.87 15.12
C GLU A 107 -16.43 -17.70 15.54
N LYS A 108 -16.89 -16.94 16.54
CA LYS A 108 -16.19 -15.76 17.06
C LYS A 108 -15.18 -16.14 18.12
N ASP A 109 -14.05 -16.67 17.70
CA ASP A 109 -12.90 -16.93 18.57
C ASP A 109 -11.87 -15.79 18.47
N TYR A 110 -11.43 -15.27 19.62
CA TYR A 110 -10.44 -14.20 19.72
C TYR A 110 -9.15 -14.65 20.40
N ALA A 111 -8.98 -15.95 20.59
CA ALA A 111 -7.74 -16.51 21.11
C ALA A 111 -6.58 -16.19 20.16
N ILE A 112 -5.45 -15.77 20.73
CA ILE A 112 -4.23 -15.54 19.97
C ILE A 112 -3.62 -16.90 19.61
N VAL A 113 -3.76 -17.27 18.33
CA VAL A 113 -3.28 -18.55 17.77
C VAL A 113 -1.76 -18.52 17.58
N GLY A 114 -1.12 -19.68 17.65
CA GLY A 114 0.31 -19.86 17.41
C GLY A 114 1.13 -20.12 18.67
N ASP A 115 2.33 -20.66 18.45
CA ASP A 115 3.34 -20.86 19.47
C ASP A 115 3.96 -19.50 19.90
N LYS A 116 4.83 -19.53 20.92
CA LYS A 116 5.44 -18.30 21.45
C LYS A 116 6.21 -17.52 20.39
N GLU A 117 6.91 -18.23 19.50
CA GLU A 117 7.71 -17.60 18.45
C GLU A 117 6.82 -16.87 17.44
N THR A 118 5.79 -17.55 16.92
CA THR A 118 4.85 -16.96 15.96
C THR A 118 4.12 -15.75 16.53
N LYS A 119 3.76 -15.78 17.83
CA LYS A 119 3.15 -14.64 18.52
C LYS A 119 4.05 -13.42 18.55
N VAL A 120 5.33 -13.60 18.89
CA VAL A 120 6.30 -12.50 18.98
C VAL A 120 6.54 -11.90 17.60
N PHE A 121 6.81 -12.71 16.58
CA PHE A 121 6.99 -12.19 15.21
C PHE A 121 5.71 -11.57 14.66
N GLY A 122 4.54 -12.11 14.99
CA GLY A 122 3.23 -11.57 14.63
C GLY A 122 3.02 -10.13 15.14
N ILE A 123 3.49 -9.81 16.36
CA ILE A 123 3.43 -8.43 16.89
C ILE A 123 4.26 -7.47 16.03
N PHE A 124 5.48 -7.85 15.65
CA PHE A 124 6.33 -7.00 14.82
C PHE A 124 5.78 -6.84 13.41
N ASN A 125 5.24 -7.90 12.81
CA ASN A 125 4.53 -7.82 11.54
C ASN A 125 3.31 -6.89 11.62
N ALA A 126 2.52 -6.99 12.68
CA ALA A 126 1.35 -6.12 12.87
C ALA A 126 1.75 -4.64 12.98
N MET A 127 2.81 -4.33 13.74
CA MET A 127 3.32 -2.96 13.84
C MET A 127 3.79 -2.41 12.49
N ALA A 128 4.44 -3.25 11.67
CA ALA A 128 4.87 -2.85 10.33
C ALA A 128 3.70 -2.64 9.38
N ILE A 129 2.69 -3.51 9.39
CA ILE A 129 1.45 -3.32 8.61
C ILE A 129 0.76 -2.00 9.01
N ILE A 130 0.70 -1.69 10.31
CA ILE A 130 0.16 -0.40 10.80
C ILE A 130 1.00 0.77 10.27
N ALA A 131 2.33 0.67 10.30
CA ALA A 131 3.19 1.70 9.73
C ALA A 131 2.93 1.91 8.22
N THR A 132 2.77 0.84 7.45
CA THR A 132 2.38 0.92 6.02
C THR A 132 1.04 1.58 5.81
N THR A 133 0.09 1.27 6.68
CA THR A 133 -1.29 1.73 6.56
C THR A 133 -1.41 3.24 6.74
N TYR A 134 -0.63 3.84 7.65
CA TYR A 134 -0.63 5.29 7.90
C TYR A 134 0.46 6.07 7.16
N GLY A 135 1.42 5.35 6.56
CA GLY A 135 2.56 5.94 5.91
C GLY A 135 2.24 6.51 4.53
N ASN A 136 3.00 7.52 4.12
CA ASN A 136 2.82 8.13 2.81
C ASN A 136 4.14 8.65 2.22
N GLY A 137 4.62 7.96 1.18
CA GLY A 137 5.90 8.26 0.52
C GLY A 137 5.85 9.41 -0.48
N ILE A 138 4.73 10.13 -0.61
CA ILE A 138 4.53 11.18 -1.63
C ILE A 138 4.15 12.55 -1.04
N ILE A 139 4.24 12.71 0.30
CA ILE A 139 3.93 13.97 0.98
C ILE A 139 4.73 15.15 0.41
N PRO A 140 6.06 15.05 0.16
CA PRO A 140 6.83 16.15 -0.42
C PRO A 140 6.31 16.59 -1.79
N GLU A 141 5.94 15.63 -2.65
CA GLU A 141 5.40 15.86 -3.99
C GLU A 141 4.03 16.52 -3.92
N ILE A 142 3.13 16.05 -3.04
CA ILE A 142 1.84 16.70 -2.78
C ILE A 142 2.07 18.14 -2.33
N GLN A 143 2.99 18.37 -1.38
CA GLN A 143 3.29 19.69 -0.86
C GLN A 143 3.83 20.64 -1.95
N ALA A 144 4.59 20.13 -2.91
CA ALA A 144 5.12 20.91 -4.02
C ALA A 144 4.02 21.41 -4.99
N THR A 145 2.86 20.75 -5.03
CA THR A 145 1.72 21.17 -5.88
C THR A 145 0.78 22.18 -5.22
N LEU A 146 0.93 22.45 -3.91
CA LEU A 146 0.02 23.32 -3.17
C LEU A 146 0.28 24.82 -3.43
N ALA A 147 -0.79 25.56 -3.72
CA ALA A 147 -0.73 27.01 -3.85
C ALA A 147 -0.44 27.69 -2.50
N ALA A 148 0.47 28.66 -2.50
CA ALA A 148 0.83 29.44 -1.30
C ALA A 148 -0.39 30.10 -0.63
N PRO A 149 -0.39 30.28 0.71
CA PRO A 149 0.59 29.79 1.68
C PRO A 149 0.46 28.28 1.97
N VAL A 150 1.59 27.57 1.93
CA VAL A 150 1.61 26.09 1.99
C VAL A 150 1.38 25.56 3.41
N LYS A 151 2.10 26.08 4.41
CA LYS A 151 2.14 25.50 5.78
C LYS A 151 0.75 25.32 6.42
N GLY A 152 -0.07 26.38 6.42
CA GLY A 152 -1.39 26.34 7.06
C GLY A 152 -2.39 25.46 6.30
N LYS A 153 -2.36 25.48 4.96
CA LYS A 153 -3.23 24.63 4.13
C LYS A 153 -2.84 23.16 4.26
N MET A 154 -1.54 22.86 4.23
CA MET A 154 -1.01 21.50 4.37
C MET A 154 -1.37 20.90 5.73
N PHE A 155 -1.19 21.65 6.82
CA PHE A 155 -1.55 21.15 8.16
C PHE A 155 -3.05 20.84 8.28
N LYS A 156 -3.94 21.73 7.83
CA LYS A 156 -5.39 21.48 7.83
C LYS A 156 -5.75 20.28 6.96
N GLY A 157 -5.14 20.16 5.78
CA GLY A 157 -5.32 19.02 4.87
C GLY A 157 -4.90 17.70 5.52
N LEU A 158 -3.74 17.68 6.19
CA LEU A 158 -3.27 16.49 6.91
C LEU A 158 -4.21 16.11 8.07
N CYS A 159 -4.66 17.08 8.88
CA CYS A 159 -5.61 16.81 9.96
C CYS A 159 -6.92 16.20 9.42
N MET A 160 -7.48 16.77 8.35
CA MET A 160 -8.70 16.22 7.72
C MET A 160 -8.45 14.82 7.14
N CYS A 161 -7.32 14.62 6.46
CA CYS A 161 -6.94 13.33 5.89
C CYS A 161 -6.86 12.26 6.98
N TYR A 162 -6.07 12.48 8.03
CA TYR A 162 -5.90 11.50 9.10
C TYR A 162 -7.18 11.27 9.91
N ALA A 163 -8.05 12.27 10.06
CA ALA A 163 -9.37 12.07 10.67
C ALA A 163 -10.23 11.07 9.85
N VAL A 164 -10.30 11.25 8.53
CA VAL A 164 -11.01 10.33 7.63
C VAL A 164 -10.38 8.95 7.66
N VAL A 165 -9.05 8.86 7.53
CA VAL A 165 -8.28 7.61 7.56
C VAL A 165 -8.54 6.82 8.84
N ILE A 166 -8.46 7.46 10.02
CA ILE A 166 -8.71 6.81 11.31
C ILE A 166 -10.13 6.25 11.35
N VAL A 167 -11.15 7.06 11.03
CA VAL A 167 -12.54 6.61 11.06
C VAL A 167 -12.75 5.43 10.12
N THR A 168 -12.27 5.51 8.88
CA THR A 168 -12.46 4.47 7.88
C THR A 168 -11.74 3.17 8.25
N PHE A 169 -10.45 3.24 8.61
CA PHE A 169 -9.64 2.05 8.90
C PHE A 169 -10.10 1.35 10.16
N PHE A 170 -10.36 2.07 11.26
CA PHE A 170 -10.86 1.45 12.47
C PHE A 170 -12.26 0.86 12.27
N THR A 171 -13.13 1.50 11.49
CA THR A 171 -14.46 0.94 11.19
C THR A 171 -14.34 -0.42 10.50
N VAL A 172 -13.51 -0.54 9.46
CA VAL A 172 -13.30 -1.80 8.74
C VAL A 172 -12.57 -2.83 9.61
N ALA A 173 -11.50 -2.43 10.31
CA ALA A 173 -10.71 -3.34 11.13
C ALA A 173 -11.52 -3.89 12.31
N ILE A 174 -12.24 -3.04 13.04
CA ILE A 174 -13.06 -3.46 14.20
C ILE A 174 -14.20 -4.37 13.73
N SER A 175 -14.96 -3.96 12.70
CA SER A 175 -16.09 -4.77 12.22
C SER A 175 -15.64 -6.09 11.62
N GLY A 176 -14.56 -6.12 10.83
CA GLY A 176 -13.98 -7.32 10.26
C GLY A 176 -13.44 -8.27 11.32
N TYR A 177 -12.62 -7.77 12.25
CA TYR A 177 -12.08 -8.60 13.32
C TYR A 177 -13.17 -9.09 14.28
N TRP A 178 -14.20 -8.29 14.56
CA TRP A 178 -15.37 -8.74 15.34
C TRP A 178 -16.17 -9.84 14.63
N ALA A 179 -16.21 -9.84 13.30
CA ALA A 179 -16.92 -10.86 12.54
C ALA A 179 -16.14 -12.18 12.46
N PHE A 180 -14.81 -12.13 12.27
CA PHE A 180 -14.00 -13.32 11.94
C PHE A 180 -13.00 -13.73 13.03
N GLY A 181 -12.72 -12.87 14.01
CA GLY A 181 -11.80 -13.14 15.10
C GLY A 181 -10.41 -13.58 14.62
N ASN A 182 -9.89 -14.66 15.21
CA ASN A 182 -8.59 -15.23 14.88
C ASN A 182 -8.52 -15.91 13.51
N LYS A 183 -9.64 -16.03 12.78
CA LYS A 183 -9.70 -16.52 11.39
C LYS A 183 -9.62 -15.38 10.36
N ALA A 184 -9.45 -14.12 10.78
CA ALA A 184 -9.28 -13.00 9.86
C ALA A 184 -8.01 -13.17 9.00
N ASN A 185 -8.17 -13.13 7.68
CA ASN A 185 -7.08 -13.22 6.73
C ASN A 185 -6.44 -11.85 6.49
N GLY A 186 -5.23 -11.85 5.91
CA GLY A 186 -4.52 -10.61 5.52
C GLY A 186 -5.30 -9.73 4.52
N LEU A 187 -6.21 -10.33 3.74
CA LEU A 187 -7.20 -9.62 2.94
C LEU A 187 -8.61 -10.00 3.43
N LEU A 188 -9.31 -9.06 4.06
CA LEU A 188 -10.65 -9.27 4.62
C LEU A 188 -11.66 -9.82 3.60
N PHE A 189 -11.54 -9.46 2.32
CA PHE A 189 -12.49 -9.89 1.29
C PHE A 189 -12.49 -11.41 1.10
N THR A 190 -11.36 -12.07 1.36
CA THR A 190 -11.26 -13.53 1.31
C THR A 190 -12.12 -14.20 2.37
N ASN A 191 -12.30 -13.57 3.54
CA ASN A 191 -13.16 -14.09 4.60
C ASN A 191 -14.65 -14.04 4.26
N PHE A 192 -15.07 -13.25 3.26
CA PHE A 192 -16.46 -13.20 2.84
C PHE A 192 -16.90 -14.44 2.04
N LEU A 193 -15.94 -15.24 1.57
CA LEU A 193 -16.18 -16.54 0.95
C LEU A 193 -16.07 -17.62 2.02
N ASN A 194 -17.05 -18.53 2.08
CA ASN A 194 -16.93 -19.72 2.90
C ASN A 194 -16.10 -20.77 2.14
N PRO A 195 -14.92 -21.19 2.65
CA PRO A 195 -14.06 -22.14 1.95
C PRO A 195 -14.65 -23.56 1.87
N GLU A 196 -15.55 -23.95 2.77
CA GLU A 196 -16.15 -25.29 2.79
C GLU A 196 -17.27 -25.44 1.77
N THR A 197 -18.08 -24.38 1.59
CA THR A 197 -19.24 -24.39 0.69
C THR A 197 -18.98 -23.68 -0.63
N ASN A 198 -17.83 -23.02 -0.77
CA ASN A 198 -17.47 -22.14 -1.88
C ASN A 198 -18.54 -21.07 -2.20
N HIS A 199 -19.34 -20.68 -1.20
CA HIS A 199 -20.41 -19.71 -1.34
C HIS A 199 -20.11 -18.45 -0.52
N TYR A 200 -20.49 -17.29 -1.05
CA TYR A 200 -20.34 -16.02 -0.34
C TYR A 200 -21.32 -15.88 0.82
N LEU A 201 -20.84 -15.35 1.94
CA LEU A 201 -21.61 -15.15 3.18
C LEU A 201 -22.59 -13.96 3.10
N VAL A 202 -22.46 -13.13 2.06
CA VAL A 202 -23.35 -12.01 1.71
C VAL A 202 -23.72 -12.08 0.22
N PRO A 203 -24.76 -11.38 -0.25
CA PRO A 203 -25.17 -11.43 -1.66
C PRO A 203 -24.01 -11.14 -2.63
N THR A 204 -23.95 -11.87 -3.74
CA THR A 204 -22.85 -11.80 -4.72
C THR A 204 -22.68 -10.41 -5.33
N TRP A 205 -23.78 -9.68 -5.58
CA TRP A 205 -23.74 -8.30 -6.07
C TRP A 205 -22.98 -7.37 -5.12
N PHE A 206 -23.03 -7.64 -3.82
CA PHE A 206 -22.37 -6.85 -2.79
C PHE A 206 -20.85 -7.06 -2.87
N ILE A 207 -20.41 -8.32 -3.01
CA ILE A 207 -19.00 -8.67 -3.20
C ILE A 207 -18.47 -8.14 -4.54
N PHE A 208 -19.28 -8.21 -5.59
CA PHE A 208 -18.94 -7.65 -6.90
C PHE A 208 -18.66 -6.15 -6.80
N LEU A 209 -19.53 -5.37 -6.13
CA LEU A 209 -19.32 -3.93 -5.97
C LEU A 209 -18.08 -3.60 -5.14
N ILE A 210 -17.83 -4.33 -4.05
CA ILE A 210 -16.61 -4.14 -3.24
C ILE A 210 -15.37 -4.30 -4.13
N ASN A 211 -15.25 -5.42 -4.84
CA ASN A 211 -14.09 -5.70 -5.66
C ASN A 211 -13.98 -4.75 -6.86
N LEU A 212 -15.09 -4.38 -7.50
CA LEU A 212 -15.09 -3.43 -8.61
C LEU A 212 -14.60 -2.05 -8.16
N PHE A 213 -15.13 -1.52 -7.06
CA PHE A 213 -14.70 -0.25 -6.52
C PHE A 213 -13.24 -0.28 -6.07
N THR A 214 -12.79 -1.39 -5.47
CA THR A 214 -11.38 -1.58 -5.12
C THR A 214 -10.47 -1.58 -6.37
N VAL A 215 -10.78 -2.34 -7.43
CA VAL A 215 -10.00 -2.36 -8.68
C VAL A 215 -9.87 -0.97 -9.30
N LEU A 216 -10.99 -0.23 -9.39
CA LEU A 216 -11.00 1.13 -9.94
C LEU A 216 -10.19 2.10 -9.07
N GLN A 217 -10.32 1.99 -7.75
CA GLN A 217 -9.60 2.83 -6.79
C GLN A 217 -8.09 2.55 -6.82
N LEU A 218 -7.68 1.29 -6.85
CA LEU A 218 -6.28 0.86 -6.92
C LEU A 218 -5.61 1.31 -8.22
N SER A 219 -6.35 1.32 -9.33
CA SER A 219 -5.87 1.83 -10.61
C SER A 219 -5.42 3.29 -10.48
N ALA A 220 -6.21 4.12 -9.80
CA ALA A 220 -5.85 5.51 -9.53
C ALA A 220 -4.65 5.64 -8.58
N VAL A 221 -4.61 4.85 -7.50
CA VAL A 221 -3.50 4.90 -6.53
C VAL A 221 -2.18 4.46 -7.16
N ALA A 222 -2.17 3.39 -7.95
CA ALA A 222 -0.97 2.92 -8.63
C ALA A 222 -0.37 4.00 -9.55
N VAL A 223 -1.20 4.75 -10.28
CA VAL A 223 -0.74 5.85 -11.14
C VAL A 223 -0.10 6.98 -10.33
N VAL A 224 -0.67 7.30 -9.16
CA VAL A 224 -0.14 8.31 -8.24
C VAL A 224 1.23 7.90 -7.70
N TYR A 225 1.38 6.65 -7.26
CA TYR A 225 2.66 6.14 -6.74
C TYR A 225 3.71 5.85 -7.83
N LEU A 226 3.31 5.74 -9.09
CA LEU A 226 4.24 5.69 -10.22
C LEU A 226 4.86 7.06 -10.54
N GLN A 227 4.22 8.18 -10.19
CA GLN A 227 4.71 9.51 -10.59
C GLN A 227 6.11 9.85 -10.07
N PRO A 228 6.47 9.63 -8.77
CA PRO A 228 7.83 9.93 -8.31
C PRO A 228 8.90 9.13 -9.07
N ILE A 229 8.59 7.88 -9.42
CA ILE A 229 9.46 7.02 -10.24
C ILE A 229 9.59 7.59 -11.64
N ASN A 230 8.46 7.92 -12.26
CA ASN A 230 8.40 8.47 -13.60
C ASN A 230 9.16 9.79 -13.72
N ASP A 231 9.01 10.69 -12.76
CA ASP A 231 9.70 12.00 -12.73
C ASP A 231 11.23 11.83 -12.72
N ILE A 232 11.73 10.87 -11.94
CA ILE A 232 13.16 10.56 -11.88
C ILE A 232 13.64 9.92 -13.18
N LEU A 233 12.90 8.94 -13.71
CA LEU A 233 13.25 8.26 -14.96
C LEU A 233 13.28 9.24 -16.12
N GLU A 234 12.29 10.14 -16.20
CA GLU A 234 12.25 11.15 -17.24
C GLU A 234 13.38 12.16 -17.10
N SER A 235 13.67 12.61 -15.88
CA SER A 235 14.80 13.50 -15.63
C SER A 235 16.14 12.88 -16.02
N ALA A 236 16.26 11.55 -15.92
CA ALA A 236 17.48 10.81 -16.26
C ALA A 236 17.59 10.47 -17.75
N LEU A 237 16.47 10.18 -18.43
CA LEU A 237 16.45 9.63 -19.79
C LEU A 237 16.06 10.63 -20.87
N SER A 238 15.38 11.72 -20.49
CA SER A 238 14.88 12.73 -21.44
C SER A 238 15.95 13.77 -21.77
N ASP A 239 15.98 14.18 -23.03
CA ASP A 239 16.80 15.29 -23.49
C ASP A 239 16.03 16.61 -23.26
N PRO A 240 16.51 17.49 -22.34
CA PRO A 240 15.83 18.74 -22.01
C PRO A 240 15.85 19.76 -23.15
N THR A 241 16.68 19.55 -24.18
CA THR A 241 16.76 20.43 -25.35
C THR A 241 15.68 20.12 -26.39
N LYS A 242 14.99 18.99 -26.26
CA LYS A 242 13.95 18.53 -27.19
C LYS A 242 12.56 18.63 -26.57
N LYS A 243 11.55 18.76 -27.43
CA LYS A 243 10.14 18.74 -27.02
C LYS A 243 9.83 17.45 -26.26
N GLU A 244 8.96 17.54 -25.25
CA GLU A 244 8.51 16.43 -24.42
C GLU A 244 7.98 15.24 -25.25
N PHE A 245 7.16 15.53 -26.27
CA PHE A 245 6.60 14.51 -27.17
C PHE A 245 7.49 14.19 -28.39
N SER A 246 8.76 14.56 -28.38
CA SER A 246 9.68 14.15 -29.45
C SER A 246 10.00 12.67 -29.35
N ILE A 247 10.24 12.00 -30.48
CA ILE A 247 10.59 10.56 -30.53
C ILE A 247 11.75 10.23 -29.59
N ARG A 248 12.73 11.14 -29.46
CA ARG A 248 13.90 10.98 -28.58
C ARG A 248 13.54 10.88 -27.10
N ASN A 249 12.46 11.53 -26.66
CA ASN A 249 12.01 11.55 -25.27
C ASN A 249 10.87 10.54 -25.03
N VAL A 250 9.99 10.34 -26.01
CA VAL A 250 8.85 9.40 -25.92
C VAL A 250 9.30 7.95 -25.87
N ILE A 251 10.27 7.52 -26.69
CA ILE A 251 10.72 6.12 -26.72
C ILE A 251 11.34 5.70 -25.38
N PRO A 252 12.35 6.40 -24.82
CA PRO A 252 12.91 6.04 -23.53
C PRO A 252 11.89 6.11 -22.40
N ARG A 253 10.98 7.11 -22.42
CA ARG A 253 9.88 7.20 -21.46
C ARG A 253 9.00 5.96 -21.51
N LEU A 254 8.49 5.62 -22.68
CA LEU A 254 7.61 4.46 -22.86
C LEU A 254 8.30 3.17 -22.45
N ALA A 255 9.55 2.97 -22.87
CA ALA A 255 10.33 1.78 -22.54
C ALA A 255 10.59 1.66 -21.03
N ALA A 256 11.06 2.74 -20.39
CA ALA A 256 11.38 2.73 -18.97
C ALA A 256 10.11 2.55 -18.11
N ARG A 257 9.06 3.34 -18.36
CA ARG A 257 7.80 3.21 -17.60
C ARG A 257 7.20 1.81 -17.76
N SER A 258 7.22 1.25 -18.96
CA SER A 258 6.72 -0.11 -19.21
C SER A 258 7.55 -1.18 -18.50
N LEU A 259 8.89 -1.08 -18.55
CA LEU A 259 9.78 -2.02 -17.86
C LEU A 259 9.50 -2.06 -16.35
N PHE A 260 9.34 -0.90 -15.71
CA PHE A 260 9.06 -0.82 -14.28
C PHE A 260 7.74 -1.51 -13.91
N VAL A 261 6.68 -1.29 -14.69
CA VAL A 261 5.37 -1.92 -14.44
C VAL A 261 5.43 -3.44 -14.71
N VAL A 262 6.10 -3.88 -15.78
CA VAL A 262 6.29 -5.32 -16.06
C VAL A 262 7.01 -6.01 -14.91
N VAL A 263 8.11 -5.43 -14.43
CA VAL A 263 8.87 -6.00 -13.31
C VAL A 263 8.02 -6.01 -12.03
N ALA A 264 7.22 -4.96 -11.77
CA ALA A 264 6.34 -4.91 -10.60
C ALA A 264 5.26 -6.00 -10.67
N THR A 265 4.71 -6.22 -11.87
CA THR A 265 3.70 -7.25 -12.13
C THR A 265 4.27 -8.64 -11.92
N ILE A 266 5.51 -8.90 -12.35
CA ILE A 266 6.21 -10.17 -12.10
C ILE A 266 6.36 -10.42 -10.60
N PHE A 267 6.84 -9.43 -9.83
CA PHE A 267 6.97 -9.57 -8.38
C PHE A 267 5.62 -9.80 -7.69
N ALA A 268 4.58 -9.07 -8.11
CA ALA A 268 3.22 -9.26 -7.60
C ALA A 268 2.68 -10.67 -7.89
N ALA A 269 2.97 -11.22 -9.06
CA ALA A 269 2.55 -12.57 -9.45
C ALA A 269 3.35 -13.68 -8.74
N MET A 270 4.60 -13.41 -8.35
CA MET A 270 5.46 -14.39 -7.67
C MET A 270 5.16 -14.51 -6.17
N LEU A 271 4.74 -13.43 -5.52
CA LEU A 271 4.56 -13.35 -4.07
C LEU A 271 3.14 -12.88 -3.70
N PRO A 272 2.12 -13.76 -3.78
CA PRO A 272 0.73 -13.38 -3.60
C PRO A 272 0.29 -13.17 -2.13
N PHE A 273 1.22 -12.80 -1.24
CA PHE A 273 0.98 -12.63 0.19
C PHE A 273 0.78 -11.14 0.52
N PHE A 274 -0.43 -10.62 0.30
CA PHE A 274 -0.70 -9.19 0.44
C PHE A 274 -0.33 -8.65 1.83
N GLY A 275 -0.67 -9.37 2.91
CA GLY A 275 -0.33 -8.96 4.28
C GLY A 275 1.19 -8.84 4.50
N ASP A 276 1.95 -9.80 3.98
CA ASP A 276 3.40 -9.84 4.15
C ASP A 276 4.12 -8.77 3.33
N VAL A 277 3.66 -8.52 2.10
CA VAL A 277 4.18 -7.42 1.27
C VAL A 277 3.99 -6.09 1.99
N ASN A 278 2.82 -5.88 2.62
CA ASN A 278 2.57 -4.69 3.44
C ASN A 278 3.44 -4.64 4.71
N SER A 279 3.68 -5.78 5.36
CA SER A 279 4.61 -5.83 6.50
C SER A 279 6.03 -5.42 6.10
N LEU A 280 6.54 -5.95 4.98
CA LEU A 280 7.87 -5.63 4.47
C LEU A 280 8.01 -4.14 4.11
N LEU A 281 7.02 -3.58 3.42
CA LEU A 281 6.95 -2.15 3.10
C LEU A 281 7.02 -1.27 4.35
N GLY A 282 6.36 -1.69 5.43
CA GLY A 282 6.28 -0.94 6.67
C GLY A 282 7.59 -0.94 7.42
N ALA A 283 8.19 -2.12 7.53
CA ALA A 283 9.44 -2.31 8.24
C ALA A 283 10.63 -1.63 7.53
N PHE A 284 10.78 -1.84 6.23
CA PHE A 284 11.92 -1.33 5.46
C PHE A 284 11.71 0.13 5.01
N GLY A 285 10.47 0.49 4.69
CA GLY A 285 10.14 1.73 4.02
C GLY A 285 9.61 2.79 4.96
N PHE A 286 8.38 2.59 5.45
CA PHE A 286 7.65 3.62 6.19
C PHE A 286 8.20 3.86 7.61
N MET A 287 8.68 2.84 8.32
CA MET A 287 9.31 3.04 9.64
C MET A 287 10.51 3.99 9.58
N PRO A 288 11.48 3.80 8.67
CA PRO A 288 12.55 4.78 8.46
C PRO A 288 12.06 6.14 7.96
N LEU A 289 11.17 6.18 6.97
CA LEU A 289 10.73 7.43 6.34
C LEU A 289 9.89 8.33 7.27
N ASP A 290 9.00 7.74 8.06
CA ASP A 290 7.98 8.49 8.79
C ASP A 290 8.34 8.70 10.26
N PHE A 291 9.11 7.79 10.87
CA PHE A 291 9.46 7.88 12.28
C PHE A 291 10.92 8.27 12.51
N VAL A 292 11.86 7.64 11.80
CA VAL A 292 13.30 7.86 12.05
C VAL A 292 13.80 9.14 11.38
N LEU A 293 13.57 9.29 10.08
CA LEU A 293 14.12 10.40 9.31
C LEU A 293 13.61 11.78 9.76
N PRO A 294 12.32 12.00 10.06
CA PRO A 294 11.83 13.32 10.43
C PRO A 294 12.45 13.84 11.73
N VAL A 295 12.60 12.98 12.76
CA VAL A 295 13.21 13.37 14.03
C VAL A 295 14.72 13.57 13.92
N VAL A 296 15.39 12.78 13.07
CA VAL A 296 16.81 12.96 12.74
C VAL A 296 17.03 14.29 12.01
N PHE A 297 16.23 14.57 10.99
CA PHE A 297 16.30 15.83 10.23
C PHE A 297 15.93 17.03 11.09
N PHE A 298 14.96 16.90 12.00
CA PHE A 298 14.65 17.95 12.97
C PHE A 298 15.89 18.28 13.81
N ASN A 299 16.54 17.26 14.39
CA ASN A 299 17.73 17.46 15.22
C ASN A 299 18.91 18.06 14.42
N PHE A 300 19.12 17.63 13.17
CA PHE A 300 20.16 18.21 12.30
C PHE A 300 19.89 19.65 11.88
N THR A 301 18.63 19.97 11.61
CA THR A 301 18.23 21.28 11.06
C THR A 301 18.13 22.34 12.16
N PHE A 302 17.43 22.02 13.25
CA PHE A 302 17.16 22.98 14.34
C PHE A 302 18.20 22.93 15.46
N LYS A 303 19.01 21.87 15.52
CA LYS A 303 20.08 21.70 16.52
C LYS A 303 19.62 22.04 17.95
N PRO A 304 18.53 21.42 18.45
CA PRO A 304 18.08 21.67 19.82
C PRO A 304 19.20 21.35 20.81
N SER A 305 19.24 22.06 21.94
CA SER A 305 20.22 21.80 22.99
C SER A 305 20.19 20.34 23.43
N LYS A 306 21.35 19.72 23.65
CA LYS A 306 21.45 18.34 24.17
C LYS A 306 20.86 18.16 25.58
N LYS A 307 20.62 19.27 26.29
CA LYS A 307 19.91 19.30 27.57
C LYS A 307 18.39 19.41 27.40
N SER A 308 17.90 19.66 26.19
CA SER A 308 16.48 19.78 25.90
C SER A 308 15.80 18.42 25.88
N PHE A 309 14.61 18.36 26.45
CA PHE A 309 13.71 17.22 26.37
C PHE A 309 13.42 16.81 24.91
N ILE A 310 13.29 17.79 24.00
CA ILE A 310 12.99 17.54 22.58
C ILE A 310 14.11 16.73 21.91
N PHE A 311 15.38 17.03 22.24
CA PHE A 311 16.51 16.30 21.67
C PHE A 311 16.47 14.82 22.07
N TRP A 312 16.18 14.53 23.34
CA TRP A 312 16.13 13.17 23.86
C TRP A 312 14.93 12.39 23.33
N ILE A 313 13.73 13.00 23.27
CA ILE A 313 12.57 12.35 22.63
C ILE A 313 12.89 11.97 21.18
N ASN A 314 13.40 12.92 20.39
CA ASN A 314 13.73 12.67 18.99
C ASN A 314 14.77 11.55 18.84
N THR A 315 15.75 11.51 19.74
CA THR A 315 16.78 10.47 19.76
C THR A 315 16.20 9.10 20.12
N ILE A 316 15.31 9.04 21.13
CA ILE A 316 14.62 7.81 21.53
C ILE A 316 13.76 7.27 20.39
N ILE A 317 12.98 8.13 19.73
CA ILE A 317 12.15 7.74 18.57
C ILE A 317 13.04 7.17 17.46
N ALA A 318 14.14 7.87 17.12
CA ALA A 318 15.06 7.41 16.08
C ALA A 318 15.64 6.02 16.39
N VAL A 319 16.14 5.81 17.61
CA VAL A 319 16.73 4.52 18.02
C VAL A 319 15.66 3.43 18.07
N LEU A 320 14.53 3.68 18.74
CA LEU A 320 13.46 2.71 18.91
C LEU A 320 12.91 2.24 17.56
N PHE A 321 12.53 3.16 16.67
CA PHE A 321 11.96 2.80 15.38
C PHE A 321 13.01 2.22 14.41
N SER A 322 14.29 2.54 14.58
CA SER A 322 15.36 1.85 13.83
C SER A 322 15.48 0.39 14.28
N CYS A 323 15.49 0.12 15.59
CA CYS A 323 15.51 -1.24 16.12
C CYS A 323 14.24 -2.01 15.73
N LEU A 324 13.07 -1.39 15.88
CA LEU A 324 11.79 -1.99 15.48
C LEU A 324 11.76 -2.29 13.98
N GLY A 325 12.24 -1.38 13.13
CA GLY A 325 12.32 -1.59 11.68
C GLY A 325 13.16 -2.81 11.31
N VAL A 326 14.33 -2.98 11.93
CA VAL A 326 15.19 -4.16 11.70
C VAL A 326 14.49 -5.45 12.15
N ILE A 327 13.91 -5.47 13.36
CA ILE A 327 13.24 -6.67 13.88
C ILE A 327 12.00 -7.01 13.03
N ALA A 328 11.21 -6.02 12.67
CA ALA A 328 10.03 -6.20 11.84
C ALA A 328 10.38 -6.64 10.41
N MET A 329 11.52 -6.20 9.87
CA MET A 329 12.00 -6.67 8.57
C MET A 329 12.35 -8.16 8.64
N VAL A 330 13.02 -8.61 9.71
CA VAL A 330 13.28 -10.04 9.93
C VAL A 330 11.98 -10.82 10.08
N ALA A 331 11.00 -10.27 10.81
CA ALA A 331 9.67 -10.87 10.97
C ALA A 331 8.93 -11.01 9.63
N ALA A 332 8.96 -9.98 8.79
CA ALA A 332 8.30 -9.96 7.50
C ALA A 332 8.94 -10.96 6.53
N VAL A 333 10.28 -10.97 6.44
CA VAL A 333 11.01 -11.93 5.60
C VAL A 333 10.78 -13.37 6.08
N ARG A 334 10.79 -13.61 7.40
CA ARG A 334 10.45 -14.92 7.96
C ARG A 334 9.05 -15.36 7.54
N GLN A 335 8.06 -14.48 7.63
CA GLN A 335 6.69 -14.78 7.25
C GLN A 335 6.57 -15.14 5.75
N ILE A 336 7.15 -14.32 4.87
CA ILE A 336 7.20 -14.61 3.42
C ILE A 336 7.84 -15.97 3.14
N VAL A 337 8.93 -16.31 3.83
CA VAL A 337 9.61 -17.60 3.64
C VAL A 337 8.74 -18.77 4.12
N LEU A 338 7.99 -18.61 5.21
CA LEU A 338 7.08 -19.64 5.70
C LEU A 338 5.91 -19.85 4.74
N ASP A 339 5.32 -18.77 4.25
CA ASP A 339 4.18 -18.82 3.33
C ASP A 339 4.62 -19.30 1.93
N ALA A 340 5.85 -18.99 1.52
CA ALA A 340 6.45 -19.52 0.29
C ALA A 340 6.74 -21.04 0.34
N LYS A 341 6.86 -21.66 1.52
CA LYS A 341 7.06 -23.12 1.63
C LYS A 341 5.79 -23.91 1.32
N THR A 342 4.63 -23.33 1.61
CA THR A 342 3.32 -23.95 1.34
C THR A 342 2.80 -23.58 -0.05
N TYR A 343 3.35 -22.52 -0.66
CA TYR A 343 2.99 -22.05 -1.99
C TYR A 343 3.88 -22.64 -3.11
N LYS A 344 3.26 -23.05 -4.22
CA LYS A 344 3.98 -23.32 -5.47
C LYS A 344 3.96 -22.06 -6.33
N LEU A 345 5.09 -21.68 -6.91
CA LEU A 345 5.19 -20.47 -7.75
C LEU A 345 4.12 -20.49 -8.86
N PHE A 346 3.32 -19.42 -8.95
CA PHE A 346 2.15 -19.27 -9.83
C PHE A 346 0.96 -20.23 -9.54
N ALA A 347 0.91 -20.83 -8.35
CA ALA A 347 -0.27 -21.57 -7.90
C ALA A 347 -1.40 -20.64 -7.47
N ASP A 348 -2.58 -21.24 -7.33
CA ASP A 348 -3.73 -20.56 -6.77
C ASP A 348 -3.61 -20.50 -5.24
N VAL A 349 -3.89 -19.32 -4.67
CA VAL A 349 -4.03 -19.09 -3.23
C VAL A 349 -5.50 -19.15 -2.87
#